data_AF-A0A932H3T4-F1
#
_entry.id   AF-A0A932H3T4-F1
#
_cell.length_a   1.000
_cell.length_b   1.000
_cell.length_c   1.000
_cell.angle_alpha   90.00
_cell.angle_beta   90.00
_cell.angle_gamma   90.00
#
_symmetry.space_group_name_H-M   'P 1'
#
loop_
_entity.id
_entity.type
_entity.pdbx_description
1 polymer ?
#
loop_
_entity_poly.entity_id
_entity_poly.type
_entity_poly.pdbx_seq_one_letter_code
_entity_poly.pdbx_strand_id
1 'polypeptide(L)'
;MAITATKLRSDLYRVIDEVIRKGVPVEVKLRGKKVRIMPAEPQDKLANLVRRPGVIVGDPGRLAKVKTFNEAKWRRKWDKRLK
;
A
#
# COMPACT_ATOMS: atom_id res chain seq x y z
N MET A 1 14.93 -3.48 -7.92
CA MET A 1 15.94 -4.30 -8.64
C MET A 1 15.29 -4.83 -9.90
N ALA A 2 15.98 -4.82 -11.04
CA ALA A 2 15.44 -5.31 -12.32
C ALA A 2 16.14 -6.61 -12.74
N ILE A 3 15.37 -7.61 -13.16
CA ILE A 3 15.92 -8.87 -13.70
C ILE A 3 16.29 -8.71 -15.19
N THR A 4 17.17 -9.55 -15.71
CA THR A 4 17.48 -9.56 -17.15
C THR A 4 16.41 -10.33 -17.92
N ALA A 5 16.22 -10.01 -19.21
CA ALA A 5 15.32 -10.78 -20.08
C ALA A 5 15.69 -12.27 -20.16
N THR A 6 16.99 -12.60 -20.09
CA THR A 6 17.46 -13.99 -20.07
C THR A 6 16.99 -14.70 -18.79
N LYS A 7 17.05 -14.03 -17.63
CA LYS A 7 16.54 -14.58 -16.38
C LYS A 7 15.02 -14.70 -16.37
N LEU A 8 14.31 -13.73 -16.98
CA LEU A 8 12.87 -13.85 -17.19
C LEU A 8 12.54 -15.09 -18.05
N ARG A 9 13.31 -15.36 -19.12
CA ARG A 9 13.06 -16.49 -20.00
C ARG A 9 13.18 -17.84 -19.28
N SER A 10 14.17 -18.00 -18.39
CA SER A 10 14.34 -19.26 -17.64
C SER A 10 13.26 -19.47 -16.57
N ASP A 11 12.70 -18.38 -16.04
CA ASP A 11 11.82 -18.40 -14.87
C ASP A 11 10.39 -17.91 -15.18
N LEU A 12 9.99 -17.87 -16.46
CA LEU A 12 8.82 -17.13 -16.95
C LEU A 12 7.56 -17.40 -16.12
N TYR A 13 7.19 -18.68 -15.97
CA TYR A 13 5.99 -19.07 -15.24
C TYR A 13 6.07 -18.72 -13.76
N ARG A 14 7.23 -18.91 -13.13
CA ARG A 14 7.44 -18.55 -11.72
C ARG A 14 7.26 -17.06 -11.49
N VAL A 15 7.84 -16.23 -12.37
CA VAL A 15 7.72 -14.77 -12.27
C VAL A 15 6.28 -14.32 -12.49
N ILE A 16 5.59 -14.87 -13.49
CA ILE A 16 4.18 -14.53 -13.74
C ILE A 16 3.30 -14.95 -12.56
N ASP A 17 3.49 -16.16 -12.03
CA ASP A 17 2.74 -16.65 -10.86
C ASP A 17 2.95 -15.75 -9.63
N GLU A 18 4.19 -15.31 -9.37
CA GLU A 18 4.45 -14.37 -8.27
C GLU A 18 3.79 -13.01 -8.48
N VAL A 19 3.79 -12.49 -9.71
CA VAL A 19 3.12 -11.22 -10.03
C VAL A 19 1.61 -11.35 -9.80
N ILE A 20 1.00 -12.46 -10.23
CA ILE A 20 -0.42 -12.74 -10.02
C ILE A 20 -0.72 -12.89 -8.53
N ARG A 21 0.05 -13.71 -7.81
CA ARG A 21 -0.23 -14.04 -6.40
C ARG A 21 0.04 -12.90 -5.43
N LYS A 22 1.16 -12.18 -5.61
CA LYS A 22 1.61 -11.13 -4.69
C LYS A 22 1.15 -9.73 -5.12
N GLY A 23 0.78 -9.54 -6.37
CA GLY A 23 0.47 -8.22 -6.93
C GLY A 23 1.68 -7.30 -7.08
N VAL A 24 2.89 -7.81 -6.82
CA VAL A 24 4.12 -7.01 -6.83
C VAL A 24 4.67 -6.95 -8.26
N PRO A 25 4.80 -5.75 -8.87
CA PRO A 25 5.33 -5.64 -10.21
C PRO A 25 6.83 -6.00 -10.28
N VAL A 26 7.22 -6.65 -11.37
CA VAL A 26 8.62 -7.01 -11.63
C VAL A 26 9.17 -6.16 -12.78
N GLU A 27 10.34 -5.56 -12.57
CA GLU A 27 11.05 -4.83 -13.62
C GLU A 27 12.02 -5.75 -14.37
N VAL A 28 12.01 -5.65 -15.71
CA VAL A 28 12.85 -6.46 -16.59
C VAL A 28 13.67 -5.53 -17.48
N LYS A 29 14.98 -5.78 -17.60
CA LYS A 29 15.90 -5.02 -18.46
C LYS A 29 16.24 -5.82 -19.71
N LEU A 30 16.11 -5.19 -20.87
CA LEU A 30 16.52 -5.73 -22.17
C LEU A 30 17.11 -4.61 -23.03
N ARG A 31 18.34 -4.83 -23.55
CA ARG A 31 19.01 -3.88 -24.47
C ARG A 31 19.02 -2.44 -23.95
N GLY A 32 19.34 -2.26 -22.67
CA GLY A 32 19.37 -0.95 -22.01
C GLY A 32 18.01 -0.38 -21.61
N LYS A 33 16.89 -0.92 -22.12
CA LYS A 33 15.53 -0.49 -21.77
C LYS A 33 14.98 -1.29 -20.60
N LYS A 34 14.06 -0.69 -19.84
CA LYS A 34 13.31 -1.34 -18.76
C LYS A 34 11.84 -1.47 -19.15
N VAL A 35 11.26 -2.63 -18.85
CA VAL A 35 9.82 -2.90 -18.93
C VAL A 35 9.33 -3.38 -17.57
N ARG A 36 8.03 -3.27 -17.31
CA ARG A 36 7.42 -3.71 -16.06
C ARG A 36 6.32 -4.71 -16.36
N ILE A 37 6.34 -5.84 -15.67
CA ILE A 37 5.29 -6.85 -15.67
C ILE A 37 4.45 -6.62 -14.42
N MET A 38 3.16 -6.42 -14.60
CA MET A 38 2.20 -6.17 -13.52
C MET A 38 0.89 -6.91 -13.80
N PRO A 39 0.05 -7.17 -12.78
CA PRO A 39 -1.29 -7.70 -13.00
C PRO A 39 -2.08 -6.77 -13.94
N ALA A 40 -2.80 -7.35 -14.89
CA ALA A 40 -3.70 -6.58 -15.77
C ALA A 40 -4.97 -6.16 -15.03
N GLU A 41 -5.43 -7.00 -14.11
CA GLU A 41 -6.60 -6.74 -13.28
C GLU A 41 -6.21 -5.97 -12.01
N PRO A 42 -7.02 -5.00 -11.55
CA PRO A 42 -6.80 -4.34 -10.28
C PRO A 42 -6.93 -5.36 -9.14
N GLN A 43 -5.88 -5.50 -8.33
CA GLN A 43 -5.99 -6.22 -7.06
C GLN A 43 -6.45 -5.29 -5.95
N ASP A 44 -7.42 -5.76 -5.16
CA ASP A 44 -7.80 -5.10 -3.92
C ASP A 44 -6.65 -5.21 -2.91
N LYS A 45 -6.05 -4.06 -2.57
CA LYS A 45 -4.96 -3.95 -1.60
C LYS A 45 -5.35 -4.47 -0.21
N LEU A 46 -6.64 -4.50 0.09
CA LEU A 46 -7.21 -4.93 1.35
C LEU A 46 -7.71 -6.38 1.30
N ALA A 47 -7.65 -7.08 0.16
CA ALA A 47 -8.14 -8.46 0.04
C ALA A 47 -7.45 -9.43 1.02
N ASN A 48 -6.19 -9.16 1.37
CA ASN A 48 -5.44 -9.98 2.33
C ASN A 48 -5.70 -9.63 3.81
N LEU A 49 -6.47 -8.56 4.09
CA LEU A 49 -6.82 -8.19 5.46
C LEU A 49 -7.89 -9.13 5.99
N VAL A 50 -7.48 -10.03 6.88
CA VAL A 50 -8.41 -10.87 7.63
C VAL A 50 -9.29 -9.98 8.50
N ARG A 51 -10.61 -10.18 8.41
CA ARG A 51 -11.57 -9.50 9.27
C ARG A 51 -11.33 -9.94 10.72
N ARG A 52 -11.07 -8.97 11.61
CA ARG A 52 -10.88 -9.22 13.05
C ARG A 52 -12.09 -8.70 13.81
N PRO A 53 -13.12 -9.53 14.08
CA PRO A 53 -14.27 -9.12 14.87
C PRO A 53 -13.84 -8.81 16.32
N GLY A 54 -14.52 -7.88 16.98
CA GLY A 54 -14.30 -7.57 18.39
C GLY A 54 -13.06 -6.72 18.72
N VAL A 55 -12.24 -6.33 17.73
CA VAL A 55 -11.07 -5.45 17.97
C VAL A 55 -11.44 -3.98 18.21
N ILE A 56 -12.61 -3.56 17.75
CA ILE A 56 -13.13 -2.22 18.01
C ILE A 56 -14.04 -2.30 19.23
N VAL A 57 -13.64 -1.65 20.32
CA VAL A 57 -14.46 -1.52 21.52
C VAL A 57 -15.42 -0.34 21.32
N GLY A 58 -16.71 -0.65 21.13
CA GLY A 58 -17.77 0.33 20.88
C GLY A 58 -18.17 0.45 19.40
N ASP A 59 -18.99 1.46 19.07
CA ASP A 59 -19.51 1.68 17.72
C ASP A 59 -18.48 2.38 16.80
N PRO A 60 -17.96 1.70 15.75
CA PRO A 60 -17.02 2.29 14.80
C PRO A 60 -17.60 3.49 14.03
N GLY A 61 -18.92 3.55 13.84
CA GLY A 61 -19.60 4.67 13.17
C GLY A 61 -19.44 6.01 13.91
N ARG A 62 -19.07 5.98 15.20
CA ARG A 62 -18.77 7.19 15.97
C ARG A 62 -17.45 7.83 15.57
N LEU A 63 -16.48 7.08 15.03
CA LEU A 63 -15.16 7.61 14.65
C LEU A 63 -15.27 8.77 13.66
N ALA A 64 -16.17 8.66 12.67
CA ALA A 64 -16.41 9.71 11.68
C ALA A 64 -16.95 11.02 12.30
N LYS A 65 -17.55 10.95 13.49
CA LYS A 65 -18.13 12.10 14.21
C LYS A 65 -17.18 12.70 15.24
N VAL A 66 -16.02 12.09 15.48
CA VAL A 66 -15.04 12.59 16.45
C VAL A 66 -14.44 13.89 15.94
N LYS A 67 -14.45 14.93 16.78
CA LYS A 67 -13.78 16.20 16.47
C LYS A 67 -12.28 15.94 16.29
N THR A 68 -11.78 16.26 15.11
CA THR A 68 -10.36 16.15 14.79
C THR A 68 -9.55 17.27 15.43
N PHE A 69 -8.22 17.16 15.35
CA PHE A 69 -7.31 18.15 15.87
C PHE A 69 -7.57 19.54 15.26
N ASN A 70 -7.68 20.56 16.11
CA ASN A 70 -7.83 21.95 15.70
C ASN A 70 -6.55 22.72 16.07
N GLU A 71 -5.73 22.99 15.05
CA GLU A 71 -4.43 23.64 15.23
C GLU A 71 -4.57 25.07 15.76
N ALA A 72 -5.52 25.86 15.25
CA ALA A 72 -5.71 27.25 15.68
C ALA A 72 -6.07 27.37 17.17
N LYS A 73 -6.93 26.46 17.67
CA LYS A 73 -7.27 26.38 19.10
C LYS A 73 -6.08 25.90 19.92
N TRP A 74 -5.30 24.96 19.41
CA TRP A 74 -4.11 24.45 20.07
C TRP A 74 -3.01 25.51 20.18
N ARG A 75 -2.69 26.22 19.09
CA ARG A 75 -1.70 27.32 19.06
C ARG A 75 -2.09 28.46 20.00
N ARG A 76 -3.36 28.90 19.99
CA ARG A 76 -3.88 29.90 20.94
C ARG A 76 -3.67 29.51 22.42
N LYS A 77 -3.73 28.21 22.74
CA LYS A 77 -3.46 27.71 24.10
C LYS A 77 -1.96 27.76 24.44
N TRP A 78 -1.09 27.47 23.48
CA TRP A 78 0.36 27.43 23.70
C TRP A 78 1.03 28.80 23.64
N ASP A 79 0.61 29.69 22.75
CA ASP A 79 1.11 31.07 22.68
C ASP A 79 0.80 31.85 23.97
N LYS A 80 -0.31 31.51 24.65
CA LYS A 80 -0.66 32.04 25.98
C LYS A 80 0.23 31.51 27.11
N ARG A 81 0.86 30.35 26.94
CA ARG A 81 1.75 29.72 27.96
C ARG A 81 3.22 30.13 27.79
N LEU A 82 3.57 30.74 26.67
CA LEU A 82 4.93 31.20 26.35
C LEU A 82 5.12 32.71 26.61
N LYS A 83 4.08 33.40 27.09
CA LYS A 83 4.15 34.73 27.71
C LYS A 83 4.06 34.59 29.21
#